data_AF-A0A502FV97-F1
#
_entry.id   AF-A0A502FV97-F1
#
_cell.length_a   1.000
_cell.length_b   1.000
_cell.length_c   1.000
_cell.angle_alpha   90.00
_cell.angle_beta   90.00
_cell.angle_gamma   90.00
#
_symmetry.space_group_name_H-M   'P 1'
#
loop_
_entity.id
_entity.type
_entity.pdbx_description
1 polymer ?
#
loop_
_entity_poly.entity_id
_entity_poly.type
_entity_poly.pdbx_seq_one_letter_code
_entity_poly.pdbx_strand_id
1 'polypeptide(L)'
;MFMGNETQRERGLQQIEAIKKTHFHASGSLIQTLFDTAPVEWKITLCFHAGLKARHTRMTFDELSAQEKQLIIDAILSFKKFGYKLNTLFK
;
A
#
# COMPACT_ATOMS: atom_id res chain seq x y z
N MET A 1 26.41 -13.55 23.86
CA MET A 1 26.26 -12.29 23.10
C MET A 1 26.64 -12.61 21.66
N PHE A 2 25.66 -12.76 20.76
CA PHE A 2 25.92 -13.15 19.37
C PHE A 2 26.55 -11.96 18.63
N MET A 3 27.88 -11.90 18.59
CA MET A 3 28.59 -11.07 17.61
C MET A 3 28.51 -11.78 16.27
N GLY A 4 27.40 -11.57 15.57
CA GLY A 4 27.31 -11.95 14.16
C GLY A 4 28.44 -11.25 13.42
N ASN A 5 29.26 -12.03 12.73
CA ASN A 5 30.33 -11.55 11.86
C ASN A 5 29.76 -10.48 10.90
N GLU A 6 30.49 -9.39 10.62
CA GLU A 6 30.11 -8.35 9.65
C GLU A 6 29.64 -8.94 8.31
N THR A 7 30.27 -10.04 7.86
CA THR A 7 29.89 -10.78 6.65
C THR A 7 28.51 -11.45 6.77
N GLN A 8 28.11 -11.90 7.97
CA GLN A 8 26.76 -12.44 8.20
C GLN A 8 25.71 -11.33 8.20
N ARG A 9 26.06 -10.13 8.70
CA ARG A 9 25.20 -8.95 8.66
C ARG A 9 24.94 -8.51 7.22
N GLU A 10 25.99 -8.41 6.41
CA GLU A 10 25.89 -8.07 4.98
C GLU A 10 25.07 -9.09 4.19
N ARG A 11 25.31 -10.40 4.40
CA ARG A 11 24.49 -11.45 3.77
C ARG A 11 23.03 -11.36 4.20
N GLY A 12 22.76 -11.09 5.48
CA GLY A 12 21.42 -10.88 5.99
C GLY A 12 20.72 -9.70 5.32
N LEU A 13 21.41 -8.57 5.17
CA LEU A 13 20.89 -7.39 4.48
C LEU A 13 20.61 -7.67 2.99
N GLN A 14 21.52 -8.37 2.30
CA GLN A 14 21.32 -8.77 0.91
C GLN A 14 20.13 -9.71 0.74
N GLN A 15 19.92 -10.65 1.65
CA GLN A 15 18.75 -11.54 1.62
C GLN A 15 17.45 -10.78 1.89
N ILE A 16 17.44 -9.85 2.85
CA ILE A 16 16.27 -9.00 3.11
C ILE A 16 15.96 -8.13 1.90
N GLU A 17 16.98 -7.56 1.25
CA GLU A 17 16.81 -6.75 0.04
C GLU A 17 16.30 -7.59 -1.14
N ALA A 18 16.81 -8.81 -1.31
CA ALA A 18 16.31 -9.75 -2.32
C ALA A 18 14.86 -10.18 -2.06
N ILE A 19 14.48 -10.44 -0.81
CA ILE A 19 13.10 -10.75 -0.42
C ILE A 19 12.19 -9.54 -0.68
N LYS A 20 12.62 -8.34 -0.29
CA LYS A 20 11.92 -7.09 -0.61
C LYS A 20 11.73 -6.95 -2.11
N LYS A 21 12.79 -7.20 -2.88
CA LYS A 21 12.78 -7.06 -4.34
C LYS A 21 11.82 -8.05 -5.01
N THR A 22 11.84 -9.29 -4.56
CA THR A 22 11.09 -10.40 -5.16
C THR A 22 9.62 -10.39 -4.76
N HIS A 23 9.30 -10.03 -3.51
CA HIS A 23 7.95 -10.17 -2.97
C HIS A 23 7.19 -8.85 -2.80
N PHE A 24 7.86 -7.71 -2.76
CA PHE A 24 7.23 -6.42 -2.43
C PHE A 24 7.22 -5.40 -3.59
N HIS A 25 7.78 -5.72 -4.77
CA HIS A 25 7.73 -4.80 -5.93
C HIS A 25 6.34 -4.72 -6.60
N ALA A 26 5.50 -5.74 -6.48
CA ALA A 26 4.23 -5.79 -7.20
C ALA A 26 3.11 -5.00 -6.51
N SER A 27 3.07 -4.95 -5.17
CA SER A 27 1.94 -4.33 -4.45
C SER A 27 1.92 -2.81 -4.58
N GLY A 28 3.10 -2.16 -4.57
CA GLY A 28 3.23 -0.73 -4.82
C GLY A 28 2.64 -0.35 -6.18
N SER A 29 2.98 -1.11 -7.23
CA SER A 29 2.48 -0.84 -8.59
C SER A 29 0.97 -1.02 -8.73
N LEU A 30 0.37 -2.03 -8.09
CA LEU A 30 -1.06 -2.29 -8.18
C LEU A 30 -1.89 -1.30 -7.36
N ILE A 31 -1.44 -0.96 -6.15
CA ILE A 31 -2.11 0.06 -5.33
C ILE A 31 -1.99 1.43 -5.97
N GLN A 32 -0.82 1.77 -6.48
CA GLN A 32 -0.59 2.98 -7.26
C GLN A 32 -1.52 3.04 -8.46
N THR A 33 -1.55 1.98 -9.29
CA THR A 33 -2.42 1.92 -10.47
C THR A 33 -3.88 2.09 -10.06
N LEU A 34 -4.35 1.34 -9.05
CA LEU A 34 -5.72 1.43 -8.56
C LEU A 34 -6.05 2.84 -8.10
N PHE A 35 -5.17 3.46 -7.32
CA PHE A 35 -5.37 4.83 -6.87
C PHE A 35 -5.41 5.78 -8.06
N ASP A 36 -4.38 5.79 -8.91
CA ASP A 36 -4.22 6.74 -10.00
C ASP A 36 -5.33 6.66 -11.05
N THR A 37 -5.77 5.45 -11.39
CA THR A 37 -6.80 5.19 -12.40
C THR A 37 -8.22 5.11 -11.84
N ALA A 38 -8.41 5.22 -10.52
CA ALA A 38 -9.75 5.18 -9.93
C ALA A 38 -10.61 6.35 -10.44
N PRO A 39 -11.91 6.13 -10.70
CA PRO A 39 -12.85 7.22 -10.97
C PRO A 39 -12.86 8.24 -9.83
N VAL A 40 -13.23 9.48 -10.15
CA VAL A 40 -13.14 10.62 -9.22
C VAL A 40 -13.94 10.36 -7.95
N GLU A 41 -15.13 9.77 -8.07
CA GLU A 41 -16.01 9.42 -6.96
C GLU A 41 -15.33 8.43 -6.02
N TRP A 42 -14.68 7.42 -6.59
CA TRP A 42 -13.93 6.42 -5.82
C TRP A 42 -12.71 7.02 -5.13
N LYS A 43 -11.97 7.93 -5.80
CA LYS A 43 -10.88 8.68 -5.16
C LYS A 43 -11.39 9.51 -3.97
N ILE A 44 -12.53 10.19 -4.12
CA ILE A 44 -13.14 10.96 -3.04
C ILE A 44 -13.47 10.05 -1.86
N THR A 45 -14.19 8.95 -2.09
CA THR A 45 -14.56 7.99 -1.03
C THR A 45 -13.33 7.40 -0.36
N LEU A 46 -12.31 7.04 -1.14
CA LEU A 46 -11.08 6.45 -0.63
C LEU A 46 -10.28 7.44 0.23
N CYS A 47 -10.06 8.67 -0.27
CA CYS A 47 -9.37 9.70 0.49
C CYS A 47 -10.14 10.09 1.76
N PHE A 48 -11.47 10.16 1.70
CA PHE A 48 -12.31 10.41 2.87
C PHE A 48 -12.14 9.32 3.92
N HIS A 49 -12.24 8.04 3.53
CA HIS A 49 -12.06 6.89 4.43
C HIS A 49 -10.65 6.83 5.01
N ALA A 50 -9.63 7.24 4.25
CA ALA A 50 -8.24 7.35 4.69
C ALA A 50 -7.97 8.56 5.61
N GLY A 51 -8.95 9.42 5.88
CA GLY A 51 -8.77 10.64 6.67
C GLY A 51 -7.98 11.74 5.97
N LEU A 52 -7.87 11.69 4.64
CA LEU A 52 -7.13 12.63 3.82
C LEU A 52 -8.00 13.81 3.37
N LYS A 53 -7.35 14.96 3.16
CA LYS A 53 -8.00 16.19 2.68
C LYS A 53 -8.42 16.09 1.22
N ALA A 54 -9.39 16.90 0.81
CA ALA A 54 -9.94 16.94 -0.55
C ALA A 54 -8.87 17.14 -1.65
N ARG A 55 -7.77 17.85 -1.37
CA ARG A 55 -6.68 18.03 -2.35
C ARG A 55 -6.05 16.72 -2.84
N HIS A 56 -6.03 15.67 -2.00
CA HIS A 56 -5.34 14.42 -2.32
C HIS A 56 -6.07 13.63 -3.42
N THR A 57 -7.35 13.95 -3.70
CA THR A 57 -8.10 13.32 -4.80
C THR A 57 -7.58 13.72 -6.18
N ARG A 58 -6.82 14.83 -6.26
CA ARG A 58 -6.21 15.35 -7.49
C ARG A 58 -4.74 14.97 -7.62
N MET A 59 -4.16 14.34 -6.59
CA MET A 59 -2.77 13.91 -6.61
C MET A 59 -2.65 12.53 -7.24
N THR A 60 -1.48 12.24 -7.80
CA THR A 60 -1.05 10.89 -8.10
C THR A 60 -0.52 10.21 -6.84
N PHE A 61 -0.48 8.89 -6.83
CA PHE A 61 0.03 8.14 -5.70
C PHE A 61 1.47 8.53 -5.38
N ASP A 62 2.30 8.80 -6.39
CA ASP A 62 3.71 9.15 -6.20
C ASP A 62 3.92 10.51 -5.54
N GLU A 63 3.00 11.45 -5.72
CA GLU A 63 3.01 12.77 -5.09
C GLU A 63 2.67 12.71 -3.59
N LEU A 64 2.13 11.60 -3.09
CA LEU A 64 1.82 11.41 -1.68
C LEU A 64 3.10 11.15 -0.86
N SER A 65 3.13 11.66 0.37
CA SER A 65 4.16 11.29 1.33
C SER A 65 4.08 9.80 1.70
N ALA A 66 5.16 9.24 2.25
CA ALA A 66 5.17 7.83 2.68
C ALA A 66 4.03 7.50 3.68
N GLN A 67 3.71 8.44 4.57
CA GLN A 67 2.62 8.26 5.53
C GLN A 67 1.25 8.29 4.84
N GLU A 68 1.03 9.20 3.90
CA GLU A 68 -0.22 9.28 3.14
C GLU A 68 -0.40 8.05 2.23
N LYS A 69 0.68 7.55 1.61
CA LYS A 69 0.69 6.28 0.86
C LYS A 69 0.22 5.12 1.74
N GLN A 70 0.73 5.03 2.97
CA GLN A 70 0.31 3.99 3.91
C GLN A 70 -1.19 4.10 4.26
N LEU A 71 -1.70 5.32 4.50
CA LEU A 71 -3.13 5.53 4.78
C LEU A 71 -4.02 5.08 3.62
N ILE A 72 -3.61 5.34 2.36
CA ILE A 72 -4.32 4.85 1.17
C ILE A 72 -4.29 3.33 1.09
N ILE A 73 -3.13 2.69 1.34
CA ILE A 73 -3.01 1.23 1.35
C ILE A 73 -3.97 0.62 2.37
N ASP A 74 -3.99 1.13 3.60
CA ASP A 74 -4.83 0.62 4.67
C ASP A 74 -6.33 0.80 4.35
N ALA A 75 -6.69 1.93 3.75
CA ALA A 75 -8.04 2.20 3.27
C ALA A 75 -8.49 1.20 2.20
N ILE A 76 -7.66 0.93 1.19
CA ILE A 76 -7.94 -0.06 0.13
C ILE A 76 -8.12 -1.46 0.73
N LEU A 77 -7.25 -1.85 1.66
CA LEU A 77 -7.35 -3.15 2.34
C LEU A 77 -8.64 -3.25 3.17
N SER A 78 -9.08 -2.16 3.79
CA SER A 78 -10.37 -2.10 4.49
C SER A 78 -11.55 -2.30 3.53
N PHE A 79 -11.57 -1.60 2.40
CA PHE A 79 -12.60 -1.77 1.37
C PHE A 79 -12.62 -3.18 0.78
N LYS A 80 -11.45 -3.79 0.53
CA LYS A 80 -11.36 -5.19 0.10
C LYS A 80 -12.02 -6.13 1.10
N LYS A 81 -11.73 -5.97 2.39
CA LYS A 81 -12.35 -6.77 3.47
C LYS A 81 -13.87 -6.57 3.52
N PHE A 82 -14.34 -5.33 3.37
CA PHE A 82 -15.77 -5.01 3.32
C PHE A 82 -16.46 -5.65 2.11
N GLY A 83 -15.86 -5.53 0.92
CA GLY A 83 -16.37 -6.15 -0.32
C GLY A 83 -16.49 -7.67 -0.22
N TYR A 84 -15.52 -8.35 0.42
CA TYR A 84 -15.66 -9.78 0.70
C TYR A 84 -16.85 -10.10 1.60
N LYS A 85 -17.08 -9.32 2.66
CA LYS A 85 -18.25 -9.50 3.54
C LYS A 85 -19.56 -9.25 2.79
N LEU A 86 -19.63 -8.25 1.91
CA LEU A 86 -20.82 -8.03 1.10
C LEU A 86 -21.09 -9.23 0.18
N ASN A 87 -20.06 -9.73 -0.50
CA ASN A 87 -20.21 -10.90 -1.37
C ASN A 87 -20.68 -12.15 -0.61
N THR A 88 -20.36 -12.27 0.68
CA THR A 88 -20.90 -13.37 1.51
C THR A 88 -22.36 -13.18 1.91
N LEU A 89 -22.89 -11.96 1.93
CA LEU A 89 -24.28 -11.67 2.30
C LEU A 89 -25.27 -11.85 1.14
N PHE A 90 -24.81 -11.73 -0.09
CA PHE A 90 -25.63 -11.82 -1.31
C PHE A 90 -25.41 -13.13 -2.09
N LYS A 91 -24.79 -14.13 -1.45
CA LYS A 91 -24.72 -15.51 -1.92
C LYS A 91 -25.74 -16.36 -1.17
#